data_AF-A0A350BYX1-F1
#
_entry.id   AF-A0A350BYX1-F1
#
_cell.length_a   1.000
_cell.length_b   1.000
_cell.length_c   1.000
_cell.angle_alpha   90.00
_cell.angle_beta   90.00
_cell.angle_gamma   90.00
#
_symmetry.space_group_name_H-M   'P 1'
#
loop_
_entity.id
_entity.type
_entity.pdbx_description
1 polymer ?
#
loop_
_entity_poly.entity_id
_entity_poly.type
_entity_poly.pdbx_seq_one_letter_code
_entity_poly.pdbx_strand_id
1 'polypeptide(L)' 'MKIHGLQKMTLLDYPGHVACTVFLGQCDFRCPYCHNYELVDGS' A
#
# COMPACT_ATOMS: atom_id res chain seq x y z
N MET A 1 -1.07 -5.63 -13.31
CA MET A 1 -1.18 -4.84 -12.06
C MET A 1 -2.60 -4.97 -11.54
N LYS A 2 -2.76 -5.51 -10.33
CA LYS A 2 -4.06 -5.59 -9.63
C LYS A 2 -4.04 -4.62 -8.45
N ILE A 3 -5.15 -3.94 -8.23
CA ILE A 3 -5.33 -3.04 -7.08
C ILE A 3 -5.90 -3.88 -5.93
N HIS A 4 -5.20 -3.90 -4.80
CA HIS A 4 -5.57 -4.67 -3.61
C HIS A 4 -6.22 -3.79 -2.53
N GLY A 5 -6.04 -2.48 -2.61
CA GLY A 5 -6.64 -1.56 -1.66
C GLY A 5 -6.61 -0.13 -2.15
N LEU A 6 -7.50 0.68 -1.58
CA LEU A 6 -7.58 2.11 -1.84
C LEU A 6 -7.81 2.85 -0.52
N GLN A 7 -6.79 3.56 -0.05
CA GLN A 7 -6.97 4.53 1.02
C GLN A 7 -7.42 5.85 0.38
N LYS A 8 -8.74 6.05 0.41
CA LYS A 8 -9.44 7.15 -0.29
C LYS A 8 -8.86 8.53 -0.01
N MET A 9 -8.31 8.75 1.18
CA MET A 9 -7.69 10.01 1.58
C MET A 9 -6.46 9.77 2.44
N THR A 10 -5.38 10.48 2.13
CA THR A 10 -4.17 10.58 2.94
C THR A 10 -3.65 12.02 2.88
N LEU A 11 -3.02 12.43 3.98
CA LEU A 11 -2.25 13.68 4.07
C LEU A 11 -0.77 13.39 4.39
N LEU A 12 -0.44 12.12 4.66
CA LEU A 12 0.88 11.70 5.12
C LEU A 12 1.73 11.20 3.96
N ASP A 13 1.14 10.41 3.05
CA ASP A 13 1.90 9.75 1.97
C ASP A 13 2.34 10.74 0.88
N TYR A 14 1.66 11.90 0.79
CA TYR A 14 2.10 13.02 -0.04
C TYR A 14 1.91 14.36 0.71
N PRO A 15 2.89 14.75 1.55
CA PRO A 15 2.75 15.92 2.41
C PRO A 15 2.43 17.21 1.65
N GLY A 16 1.56 18.04 2.23
CA GLY A 16 1.12 19.30 1.64
C GLY A 16 0.04 19.17 0.56
N HIS A 17 -0.39 17.95 0.25
CA HIS A 17 -1.40 17.67 -0.77
C HIS A 17 -2.50 16.76 -0.21
N VAL A 18 -3.73 16.95 -0.68
CA VAL A 18 -4.80 15.96 -0.47
C VAL A 18 -4.60 14.88 -1.52
N ALA A 19 -4.31 13.66 -1.08
CA ALA A 19 -3.99 12.54 -1.95
C ALA A 19 -4.78 11.28 -1.58
N CYS A 20 -4.63 10.24 -2.40
CA CYS A 20 -5.20 8.91 -2.20
C CYS A 20 -4.10 7.88 -2.44
N THR A 21 -4.04 6.84 -1.62
CA THR A 21 -3.01 5.79 -1.73
C THR A 21 -3.62 4.54 -2.35
N VAL A 22 -3.04 4.08 -3.46
CA VAL A 22 -3.41 2.83 -4.13
C VAL A 22 -2.44 1.75 -3.71
N PHE A 23 -2.95 0.70 -3.07
CA PHE A 23 -2.16 -0.45 -2.68
C PHE A 23 -2.11 -1.48 -3.80
N LEU A 24 -0.89 -1.85 -4.19
CA LEU A 24 -0.62 -2.96 -5.11
C LEU A 24 -0.18 -4.17 -4.29
N GLY A 25 -0.43 -5.35 -4.82
CA GLY A 25 0.04 -6.61 -4.24
C GLY A 25 1.32 -7.10 -4.93
N GLN A 26 1.87 -8.19 -4.40
CA GLN A 26 3.06 -8.89 -4.88
C GLN A 26 4.35 -8.10 -4.62
N CYS A 27 4.85 -8.20 -3.38
CA CYS A 27 6.10 -7.59 -2.95
C CYS A 27 7.19 -8.66 -2.84
N ASP A 28 8.34 -8.43 -3.48
CA ASP A 28 9.48 -9.38 -3.46
C ASP A 28 10.20 -9.45 -2.10
N PHE A 29 9.78 -8.62 -1.13
CA PHE A 29 10.36 -8.55 0.21
C PHE A 29 9.45 -9.19 1.26
N ARG A 30 10.06 -9.98 2.15
CA ARG A 30 9.40 -10.58 3.33
C ARG A 30 9.92 -9.95 4.62
N CYS A 31 9.77 -8.64 4.73
CA CYS A 31 10.26 -7.89 5.89
C CYS A 31 9.50 -8.31 7.16
N PRO A 32 10.19 -8.64 8.27
CA PRO A 32 9.53 -9.07 9.51
C PRO A 32 8.74 -7.96 10.20
N TYR A 33 8.99 -6.70 9.82
CA TYR A 33 8.30 -5.51 10.32
C TYR A 33 7.25 -4.96 9.32
N CYS A 34 6.89 -5.73 8.28
CA CYS A 34 5.95 -5.26 7.28
C CYS A 34 4.56 -5.04 7.89
N HIS A 35 4.08 -3.80 7.88
CA HIS A 35 2.73 -3.45 8.34
C HIS A 35 1.64 -3.94 7.37
N ASN A 36 1.97 -4.10 6.09
CA ASN A 36 1.05 -4.53 5.04
C ASN A 36 1.41 -5.94 4.52
N TYR A 37 1.71 -6.87 5.44
CA TYR A 37 2.17 -8.23 5.08
C TYR A 37 1.16 -9.00 4.21
N GLU A 38 -0.13 -8.68 4.32
CA GLU A 38 -1.21 -9.22 3.47
C GLU A 38 -1.03 -8.90 1.98
N LEU A 39 -0.28 -7.85 1.63
CA LEU A 39 -0.01 -7.48 0.23
C LEU A 39 1.14 -8.28 -0.39
N VAL A 40 1.91 -9.05 0.40
CA VAL A 40 3.13 -9.73 -0.08
C VAL A 40 2.81 -10.76 -1.16
N ASP A 41 1.84 -11.65 -0.91
CA ASP A 41 1.48 -12.69 -1.88
C ASP A 41 0.46 -12.21 -2.94
N GLY A 42 -0.22 -11.08 -2.67
CA GLY A 42 -1.19 -10.49 -3.59
C GLY A 42 -2.38 -11.42 -3.94
N SER A 43 -2.76 -12.29 -3.00
CA SER A 43 -3.88 -13.22 -3.09
C SER A 43 -5.19 -12.61 -2.62
#